data_AF-A0AAU6EIN5-F1
#
_entry.id   AF-A0AAU6EIN5-F1
#
_cell.length_a   1.000
_cell.length_b   1.000
_cell.length_c   1.000
_cell.angle_alpha   90.00
_cell.angle_beta   90.00
_cell.angle_gamma   90.00
#
_symmetry.space_group_name_H-M   'P 1'
#
loop_
_entity.id
_entity.type
_entity.pdbx_description
1 polymer ?
#
loop_
_entity_poly.entity_id
_entity_poly.type
_entity_poly.pdbx_seq_one_letter_code
_entity_poly.pdbx_strand_id
1 'polypeptide(L)'
;MSEVPLYVPVREGAFSMSLRLFRTDSGRRTAAAFSSPMRLTRVLGAGQRWIRLTEPALRRMIEDLDVTGIVIDPAGTTAHHKSPQAA
;
A
#
# COMPACT_ATOMS: atom_id res chain seq x y z
N MET A 1 21.91 -9.11 9.29
CA MET A 1 21.03 -9.70 8.25
C MET A 1 20.54 -8.54 7.41
N SER A 2 20.93 -8.45 6.15
CA SER A 2 20.51 -7.37 5.25
C SER A 2 19.05 -7.63 4.88
N GLU A 3 18.12 -6.95 5.53
CA GLU A 3 16.72 -7.03 5.13
C GLU A 3 16.54 -6.35 3.77
N VAL A 4 15.92 -7.07 2.84
CA VAL A 4 15.64 -6.54 1.50
C VAL A 4 14.67 -5.37 1.65
N PRO A 5 15.04 -4.16 1.19
CA PRO A 5 14.17 -3.00 1.32
C PRO A 5 12.96 -3.13 0.39
N LEU A 6 11.78 -2.87 0.94
CA LEU A 6 10.54 -2.75 0.20
C LEU A 6 10.32 -1.29 -0.23
N TYR A 7 9.57 -1.13 -1.31
CA TYR A 7 9.15 0.15 -1.85
C TYR A 7 7.75 0.47 -1.31
N VAL A 8 7.68 1.40 -0.37
CA VAL A 8 6.45 1.69 0.39
C VAL A 8 5.83 3.01 -0.09
N PRO A 9 4.57 3.01 -0.56
CA PRO A 9 3.91 4.21 -1.04
C PRO A 9 3.67 5.25 0.06
N VAL A 10 3.89 6.52 -0.26
CA VAL A 10 3.61 7.65 0.62
C VAL A 10 2.76 8.71 -0.06
N ARG A 11 2.09 9.53 0.74
CA ARG A 11 1.48 10.79 0.29
C ARG A 11 2.43 11.92 0.64
N GLU A 12 2.76 12.73 -0.36
CA GLU A 12 3.49 13.99 -0.18
C GLU A 12 2.47 15.10 0.09
N GLY A 13 2.62 15.77 1.22
CA GLY A 13 1.95 17.02 1.55
C GLY A 13 2.93 18.19 1.42
N ALA A 14 2.45 19.41 1.61
CA ALA A 14 3.28 20.62 1.46
C ALA A 14 4.56 20.60 2.30
N PHE A 15 4.51 19.99 3.48
CA PHE A 15 5.64 19.92 4.44
C PHE A 15 5.78 18.54 5.08
N SER A 16 5.15 17.51 4.55
CA SER A 16 5.12 16.19 5.18
C SER A 16 5.08 15.03 4.18
N MET A 17 5.56 13.88 4.63
CA MET A 17 5.33 12.60 3.99
C MET A 17 4.61 11.69 4.98
N SER A 18 3.57 11.01 4.52
CA SER A 18 2.79 10.07 5.33
C SER A 18 2.63 8.74 4.60
N LEU A 19 2.62 7.63 5.33
CA LEU A 19 2.35 6.32 4.73
C LEU A 19 0.98 6.34 4.03
N ARG A 20 0.94 5.87 2.78
CA ARG A 20 -0.33 5.73 2.06
C ARG A 20 -0.93 4.37 2.42
N LEU A 21 -2.00 4.40 3.20
CA LEU A 21 -2.81 3.22 3.49
C LEU A 21 -3.89 3.00 2.42
N PHE A 22 -4.24 1.74 2.21
CA PHE A 22 -5.19 1.26 1.23
C PHE A 22 -6.32 0.47 1.90
N ARG A 23 -7.28 0.02 1.11
CA ARG A 23 -8.34 -0.89 1.56
C ARG A 23 -8.28 -2.18 0.76
N THR A 24 -8.54 -3.30 1.42
CA THR A 24 -8.82 -4.59 0.78
C THR A 24 -10.21 -4.57 0.12
N ASP A 25 -10.54 -5.59 -0.67
CA ASP A 25 -11.89 -5.77 -1.23
C ASP A 25 -12.96 -5.88 -0.14
N SER A 26 -12.59 -6.37 1.04
CA SER A 26 -13.47 -6.42 2.22
C SER A 26 -13.58 -5.06 2.95
N GLY A 27 -13.03 -3.98 2.40
CA GLY A 27 -13.05 -2.64 2.97
C GLY A 27 -12.08 -2.40 4.14
N ARG A 28 -11.30 -3.40 4.56
CA ARG A 28 -10.38 -3.30 5.70
C ARG A 28 -9.11 -2.55 5.33
N ARG A 29 -8.58 -1.72 6.23
CA ARG A 29 -7.38 -0.92 5.95
C ARG A 29 -6.13 -1.79 5.95
N THR A 30 -5.20 -1.50 5.06
CA THR A 30 -3.92 -2.22 4.96
C THR A 30 -2.80 -1.31 4.47
N ALA A 31 -1.56 -1.61 4.85
CA ALA A 31 -0.39 -1.04 4.21
C ALA A 31 -0.02 -1.87 2.98
N ALA A 32 0.31 -1.21 1.87
CA ALA A 32 0.88 -1.88 0.71
C ALA A 32 2.39 -1.66 0.69
N ALA A 33 3.14 -2.66 0.28
CA ALA A 33 4.55 -2.54 -0.02
C ALA A 33 4.90 -3.34 -1.26
N PHE A 34 5.95 -2.95 -1.97
CA PHE A 34 6.31 -3.57 -3.24
C PHE A 34 7.76 -4.06 -3.18
N SER A 35 8.03 -5.19 -3.83
CA SER A 35 9.39 -5.72 -3.94
C SER A 35 10.22 -4.98 -5.00
N SER A 36 9.58 -4.22 -5.89
CA SER A 36 10.27 -3.41 -6.90
C SER A 36 9.49 -2.13 -7.26
N PRO A 37 10.17 -1.08 -7.74
CA PRO A 37 9.51 0.13 -8.24
C PRO A 37 8.59 -0.17 -9.44
N MET A 38 8.96 -1.15 -10.28
CA MET A 38 8.17 -1.49 -11.47
C MET A 38 6.80 -2.07 -11.09
N ARG A 39 6.73 -2.94 -10.07
CA ARG A 39 5.45 -3.44 -9.55
C ARG A 39 4.61 -2.32 -8.94
N LEU A 40 5.24 -1.42 -8.18
CA LEU A 40 4.56 -0.24 -7.62
C LEU A 40 3.95 0.63 -8.72
N THR A 41 4.74 1.01 -9.73
CA THR A 41 4.31 1.85 -10.84
C THR A 41 3.20 1.20 -11.65
N ARG A 42 3.24 -0.13 -11.85
CA ARG A 42 2.19 -0.86 -12.55
C ARG A 42 0.83 -0.77 -11.85
N VAL A 43 0.82 -0.69 -10.52
CA VAL A 43 -0.41 -0.72 -9.70
C VAL A 43 -0.90 0.69 -9.36
N LEU A 44 0.02 1.60 -9.04
CA LEU A 44 -0.31 2.94 -8.51
C LEU A 44 -0.03 4.07 -9.49
N GLY A 45 0.57 3.78 -10.64
CA GLY A 45 1.01 4.75 -11.64
C GLY A 45 2.37 5.38 -11.32
N ALA A 46 3.03 5.92 -12.36
CA ALA A 46 4.39 6.45 -12.27
C ALA A 46 4.52 7.71 -11.39
N GLY A 47 3.41 8.43 -11.15
CA GLY A 47 3.39 9.61 -10.27
C GLY A 47 3.35 9.28 -8.78
N GLN A 48 3.18 8.01 -8.41
CA GLN A 48 3.14 7.62 -7.01
C GLN A 48 4.52 7.75 -6.33
N ARG A 49 4.59 8.57 -5.29
CA ARG A 49 5.80 8.72 -4.44
C ARG A 49 5.98 7.52 -3.51
N TRP A 50 7.22 7.15 -3.22
CA TRP A 50 7.54 6.03 -2.35
C TRP A 50 8.86 6.25 -1.61
N ILE A 51 9.02 5.51 -0.51
CA ILE A 51 10.26 5.43 0.27
C ILE A 51 10.72 3.97 0.37
N ARG A 52 11.95 3.74 0.84
CA ARG A 52 12.45 2.40 1.15
C ARG A 52 12.33 2.12 2.63
N LEU A 53 11.69 1.01 2.99
CA LEU A 53 11.61 0.52 4.36
C LEU A 53 11.83 -0.99 4.37
N THR A 54 12.38 -1.51 5.47
CA THR A 54 12.32 -2.95 5.72
C THR A 54 10.92 -3.34 6.18
N GLU A 55 10.56 -4.61 6.05
CA GLU A 55 9.25 -5.08 6.52
C GLU A 55 9.05 -4.85 8.04
N PRO A 56 10.03 -5.12 8.94
CA PRO A 56 9.86 -4.82 10.35
C PRO A 56 9.70 -3.34 10.65
N ALA A 57 10.44 -2.46 9.96
CA ALA A 57 10.30 -1.03 10.12
C ALA A 57 8.87 -0.59 9.77
N LEU A 58 8.35 -1.05 8.62
CA LEU A 58 6.97 -0.78 8.23
C LEU A 58 5.96 -1.36 9.23
N ARG A 59 6.18 -2.59 9.72
CA ARG A 59 5.32 -3.24 10.71
C ARG A 59 5.25 -2.40 12.00
N ARG A 60 6.38 -1.91 12.49
CA ARG A 60 6.44 -1.07 13.69
C ARG A 60 5.74 0.27 13.51
N MET A 61 5.80 0.86 12.30
CA MET A 61 5.10 2.12 12.01
C MET A 61 3.57 2.00 11.95
N ILE A 62 3.05 0.79 11.72
CA ILE A 62 1.60 0.58 11.55
C ILE A 62 0.95 -0.20 12.71
N GLU A 63 1.72 -0.60 13.72
CA GLU A 63 1.29 -1.49 14.81
C GLU A 63 0.08 -0.95 15.58
N ASP A 64 0.07 0.35 15.86
CA ASP A 64 -1.01 1.02 16.60
C ASP A 64 -2.13 1.55 15.68
N LEU A 65 -2.03 1.29 14.38
CA LEU A 65 -3.07 1.69 13.43
C LEU A 65 -4.08 0.55 13.27
N ASP A 66 -5.35 0.91 13.12
CA ASP A 66 -6.40 -0.04 12.71
C ASP A 66 -6.18 -0.47 11.25
N VAL A 67 -5.21 -1.36 11.04
CA VAL A 67 -4.83 -1.96 9.76
C VAL A 67 -4.69 -3.47 9.93
N THR A 68 -5.07 -4.24 8.91
CA THR A 68 -4.99 -5.70 8.94
C THR A 68 -3.60 -6.26 8.66
N GLY A 69 -2.62 -5.40 8.44
CA GLY A 69 -1.23 -5.78 8.15
C GLY A 69 -0.71 -5.19 6.83
N ILE A 70 0.39 -5.79 6.36
CA ILE A 70 1.12 -5.42 5.14
C ILE A 70 0.79 -6.40 4.03
N VAL A 71 0.42 -5.90 2.85
CA VAL A 71 0.30 -6.69 1.62
C VAL A 71 1.47 -6.38 0.72
N ILE A 72 2.25 -7.41 0.37
CA ILE A 72 3.39 -7.31 -0.54
C ILE A 72 2.93 -7.56 -1.98
N ASP A 73 3.30 -6.66 -2.89
CA ASP A 73 3.00 -6.71 -4.33
C ASP A 73 1.52 -6.99 -4.66
N PRO A 74 0.59 -6.16 -4.15
CA PRO A 74 -0.83 -6.30 -4.49
C PRO A 74 -1.03 -6.17 -6.01
N ALA A 75 -1.93 -6.96 -6.60
CA ALA A 75 -2.19 -6.95 -8.04
C ALA A 75 -2.97 -5.71 -8.53
N GLY A 76 -3.53 -4.92 -7.61
CA GLY A 76 -4.50 -3.86 -7.91
C GLY A 76 -5.89 -4.45 -8.12
N THR A 77 -6.92 -3.84 -7.53
CA THR A 77 -8.29 -4.35 -7.63
C THR A 77 -8.98 -3.70 -8.82
N THR A 78 -9.09 -4.43 -9.93
CA THR A 78 -9.99 -4.09 -11.05
C THR A 78 -11.41 -4.54 -10.73
N ALA A 79 -11.97 -4.13 -9.59
CA ALA A 79 -13.34 -4.45 -9.24
C ALA A 79 -14.29 -3.39 -9.81
N HIS A 80 -14.73 -3.56 -11.06
CA HIS A 80 -16.00 -3.00 -11.52
C HIS A 80 -17.10 -3.88 -10.90
N HIS A 81 -17.42 -3.68 -9.62
CA HIS A 81 -18.59 -4.34 -9.05
C HIS A 81 -19.83 -3.65 -9.63
N LYS A 82 -20.40 -4.22 -10.69
CA LYS A 82 -21.80 -3.94 -11.02
C LYS A 82 -22.61 -4.45 -9.84
N SER A 83 -23.18 -3.53 -9.06
CA SER A 83 -24.21 -3.86 -8.09
C SER A 83 -25.30 -4.69 -8.79
N PRO A 84 -25.73 -5.83 -8.25
CA PRO A 84 -26.96 -6.46 -8.69
C PRO A 84 -28.12 -5.55 -8.29
N GLN A 85 -29.01 -5.38 -9.25
CA GLN A 85 -30.22 -4.59 -9.26
C GLN A 85 -31.18 -4.92 -8.10
N ALA A 86 -31.84 -3.89 -7.55
CA ALA A 86 -33.10 -4.07 -6.84
C ALA A 86 -34.23 -3.86 -7.86
N ALA A 87 -35.09 -4.87 -7.95
CA ALA A 87 -36.32 -4.92 -8.74
C ALA A 87 -37.42 -4.03 -8.16
#